data_AF-A0A8H5CBH4-F1
#
_entry.id   AF-A0A8H5CBH4-F1
#
_cell.length_a   1.000
_cell.length_b   1.000
_cell.length_c   1.000
_cell.angle_alpha   90.00
_cell.angle_beta   90.00
_cell.angle_gamma   90.00
#
_symmetry.space_group_name_H-M   'P 1'
#
loop_
_entity.id
_entity.type
_entity.pdbx_description
1 polymer ?
#
loop_
_entity_poly.entity_id
_entity_poly.type
_entity_poly.pdbx_seq_one_letter_code
_entity_poly.pdbx_strand_id
1 'polypeptide(L)'
;MPGKHVHFDIPSTPSPSFSTSTLPSSIGPFTPPSAGSYHVPLPSSPGPTQVNPLIALSAVPPVEWDVAFPPSSAKPSRGDITKHALYKPATTPPQPEIRIVCSRLPWPIVVKPVGNTAYVTISDVFLCIYESLRHNLGEHDYYHFTGEQRRHMSDSYIRRYSRFTGEAAFTEKSKGLKRIDCLGIYGGTRFLGLSSTKEGPHVWQMHVS
;
A
#
# COMPACT_ATOMS: atom_id res chain seq x y z
N MET A 1 -50.72 -20.70 -48.11
CA MET A 1 -51.46 -21.87 -48.64
C MET A 1 -50.45 -22.87 -49.20
N PRO A 2 -50.77 -24.18 -49.21
CA PRO A 2 -49.92 -25.30 -48.83
C PRO A 2 -48.92 -25.75 -49.90
N GLY A 3 -47.99 -26.60 -49.46
CA GLY A 3 -46.75 -26.96 -50.15
C GLY A 3 -46.89 -27.73 -51.45
N LYS A 4 -45.81 -27.64 -52.23
CA LYS A 4 -45.57 -28.46 -53.42
C LYS A 4 -44.11 -28.92 -53.35
N HIS A 5 -43.93 -30.21 -53.07
CA HIS A 5 -42.64 -30.88 -53.16
C HIS A 5 -42.40 -31.23 -54.63
N VAL A 6 -41.15 -31.06 -55.10
CA VAL A 6 -40.71 -31.54 -56.42
C VAL A 6 -39.49 -32.42 -56.21
N HIS A 7 -39.59 -33.62 -56.78
CA HIS A 7 -38.67 -34.75 -56.73
C HIS A 7 -37.56 -34.58 -57.78
N PHE A 8 -36.33 -35.04 -57.50
CA PHE A 8 -35.33 -35.28 -58.55
C PHE A 8 -34.65 -36.64 -58.33
N ASP A 9 -34.49 -37.33 -59.45
CA ASP A 9 -34.12 -38.74 -59.62
C ASP A 9 -32.66 -39.03 -59.28
N ILE A 10 -32.42 -40.17 -58.63
CA ILE A 10 -31.07 -40.69 -58.36
C ILE A 10 -30.81 -41.86 -59.31
N PRO A 11 -29.88 -41.76 -60.28
CA PRO A 11 -29.44 -42.92 -61.03
C PRO A 11 -28.49 -43.81 -60.21
N SER A 12 -28.60 -45.11 -60.47
CA SER A 12 -27.98 -46.21 -59.75
C SER A 12 -26.56 -46.56 -60.23
N THR A 13 -25.82 -47.25 -59.36
CA THR A 13 -24.82 -48.32 -59.65
C THR A 13 -23.42 -47.93 -60.20
N PRO A 14 -22.38 -48.80 -60.13
CA PRO A 14 -21.68 -49.27 -58.91
C PRO A 14 -20.13 -49.22 -59.02
N SER A 15 -19.45 -49.43 -57.89
CA SER A 15 -18.07 -49.93 -57.69
C SER A 15 -16.87 -49.35 -58.46
N PRO A 16 -15.88 -48.76 -57.76
CA PRO A 16 -14.50 -48.71 -58.25
C PRO A 16 -13.68 -49.93 -57.77
N SER A 17 -12.90 -50.46 -58.71
CA SER A 17 -11.91 -51.52 -58.54
C SER A 17 -10.53 -50.92 -58.23
N PHE A 18 -9.85 -51.53 -57.26
CA PHE A 18 -8.45 -51.46 -56.80
C PHE A 18 -7.53 -50.28 -57.17
N SER A 19 -6.94 -49.67 -56.13
CA SER A 19 -5.47 -49.55 -56.03
C SER A 19 -5.03 -49.50 -54.57
N THR A 20 -4.16 -50.44 -54.23
CA THR A 20 -3.45 -50.57 -52.96
C THR A 20 -2.43 -49.44 -52.80
N SER A 21 -2.62 -48.59 -51.80
CA SER A 21 -1.54 -47.80 -51.23
C SER A 21 -1.61 -47.93 -49.72
N THR A 22 -0.73 -48.77 -49.18
CA THR A 22 -0.49 -48.92 -47.75
C THR A 22 0.20 -47.65 -47.24
N LEU A 23 -0.58 -46.70 -46.72
CA LEU A 23 -0.05 -45.71 -45.81
C LEU A 23 0.10 -46.38 -44.43
N PRO A 24 1.26 -46.32 -43.78
CA PRO A 24 1.39 -46.76 -42.40
C PRO A 24 0.43 -45.93 -41.54
N SER A 25 -0.35 -46.63 -40.71
CA SER A 25 -1.28 -46.06 -39.75
C SER A 25 -0.62 -44.88 -39.03
N SER A 26 -1.17 -43.68 -39.24
CA SER A 26 -0.83 -42.51 -38.44
C SER A 26 -0.98 -42.90 -36.99
N ILE A 27 0.11 -42.73 -36.23
CA ILE A 27 0.10 -42.76 -34.77
C ILE A 27 -1.09 -41.90 -34.34
N GLY A 28 -2.00 -42.51 -33.58
CA GLY A 28 -3.18 -41.82 -33.02
C GLY A 28 -2.74 -40.58 -32.22
N PRO A 29 -3.69 -39.75 -31.76
CA PRO A 29 -3.33 -38.57 -30.98
C PRO A 29 -2.39 -38.96 -29.86
N PHE A 30 -1.23 -38.30 -29.80
CA PHE A 30 -0.27 -38.42 -28.71
C PHE A 30 -1.04 -38.17 -27.41
N THR A 31 -1.30 -39.24 -26.66
CA THR A 31 -1.72 -39.12 -25.28
C THR A 31 -0.66 -38.27 -24.59
N PRO A 32 -1.02 -37.17 -23.90
CA PRO A 32 -0.04 -36.43 -23.13
C PRO A 32 0.61 -37.42 -22.15
N PRO A 33 1.95 -37.38 -21.99
CA PRO A 33 2.62 -38.28 -21.07
C PRO A 33 1.97 -38.11 -19.70
N SER A 34 1.65 -39.23 -19.03
CA SER A 34 1.25 -39.21 -17.63
C SER A 34 2.26 -38.36 -16.87
N ALA A 35 1.84 -37.17 -16.46
CA ALA A 35 2.63 -36.33 -15.59
C ALA A 35 2.91 -37.16 -14.35
N GLY A 36 4.15 -37.62 -14.20
CA GLY A 36 4.63 -38.10 -12.92
C GLY A 36 4.26 -37.06 -11.88
N SER A 37 3.78 -37.51 -10.71
CA SER A 37 3.36 -36.66 -9.60
C SER A 37 4.52 -35.84 -9.05
N TYR A 38 5.01 -34.88 -9.83
CA TYR A 38 5.72 -33.72 -9.35
C TYR A 38 4.64 -32.91 -8.64
N HIS A 39 4.42 -33.23 -7.37
CA HIS A 39 3.79 -32.30 -6.46
C HIS A 39 4.69 -31.06 -6.42
N VAL A 40 4.45 -30.12 -7.32
CA VAL A 40 4.90 -28.74 -7.13
C VAL A 40 4.17 -28.30 -5.87
N PRO A 41 4.86 -28.07 -4.74
CA PRO A 41 4.20 -27.53 -3.57
C PRO A 41 3.55 -26.23 -4.02
N LEU A 42 2.24 -26.08 -3.79
CA LEU A 42 1.64 -24.75 -3.89
C LEU A 42 2.54 -23.80 -3.06
N PRO A 43 2.90 -22.62 -3.59
CA PRO A 43 3.61 -21.64 -2.78
C PRO A 43 2.80 -21.46 -1.50
N SER A 44 3.43 -21.74 -0.36
CA SER A 44 2.81 -21.60 0.95
C SER A 44 2.14 -20.24 0.97
N SER A 45 0.82 -20.20 1.21
CA SER A 45 0.09 -18.94 1.31
C SER A 45 0.93 -18.02 2.18
N PRO A 46 1.37 -16.84 1.68
CA PRO A 46 2.17 -15.95 2.48
C PRO A 46 1.39 -15.71 3.78
N GLY A 47 2.06 -15.94 4.91
CA GLY A 47 1.47 -15.69 6.22
C GLY A 47 0.95 -14.25 6.30
N PRO A 48 0.15 -13.91 7.32
CA PRO A 48 -0.39 -12.57 7.47
C PRO A 48 0.76 -11.55 7.40
N THR A 49 0.61 -10.51 6.60
CA THR A 49 1.61 -9.45 6.51
C THR A 49 1.76 -8.77 7.86
N GLN A 50 2.98 -8.71 8.37
CA GLN A 50 3.33 -8.12 9.65
C GLN A 50 4.14 -6.85 9.43
N VAL A 51 3.88 -5.82 10.22
CA VAL A 51 4.70 -4.60 10.22
C VAL A 51 5.97 -4.83 11.03
N ASN A 52 7.06 -4.18 10.62
CA ASN A 52 8.34 -4.26 11.30
C ASN A 52 8.20 -3.77 12.76
N PRO A 53 8.74 -4.52 13.76
CA PRO A 53 8.61 -4.14 15.16
C PRO A 53 9.02 -2.72 15.51
N LEU A 54 9.99 -2.12 14.79
CA LEU A 54 10.45 -0.73 15.04
C LEU A 54 9.38 0.33 14.77
N ILE A 55 8.39 0.02 13.92
CA ILE A 55 7.28 0.90 13.57
C ILE A 55 5.92 0.27 13.91
N ALA A 56 5.90 -0.87 14.59
CA ALA A 56 4.70 -1.49 15.09
C ALA A 56 4.12 -0.71 16.27
N LEU A 57 2.79 -0.66 16.38
CA LEU A 57 2.12 -0.12 17.55
C LEU A 57 2.55 -0.87 18.80
N SER A 58 3.02 -0.13 19.81
CA SER A 58 3.44 -0.66 21.10
C SER A 58 3.08 0.30 22.23
N ALA A 59 2.81 -0.26 23.42
CA ALA A 59 2.64 0.53 24.63
C ALA A 59 3.91 1.33 25.00
N VAL A 60 5.07 0.78 24.64
CA VAL A 60 6.35 1.49 24.67
C VAL A 60 6.90 1.46 23.24
N PRO A 61 6.61 2.49 22.42
CA PRO A 61 7.09 2.55 21.05
C PRO A 61 8.61 2.39 21.02
N PRO A 62 9.21 1.57 20.15
CA PRO A 62 10.67 1.44 20.08
C PRO A 62 11.38 2.72 19.65
N VAL A 63 10.64 3.59 18.95
CA VAL A 63 11.09 4.89 18.46
C VAL A 63 10.24 5.98 19.10
N GLU A 64 10.87 6.89 19.83
CA GLU A 64 10.27 8.15 20.24
C GLU A 64 10.41 9.17 19.11
N TRP A 65 9.30 9.52 18.49
CA TRP A 65 9.30 10.50 17.43
C TRP A 65 8.04 11.36 17.50
N ASP A 66 8.23 12.68 17.50
CA ASP A 66 7.17 13.66 17.28
C ASP A 66 7.16 13.99 15.78
N VAL A 67 6.06 13.64 15.10
CA VAL A 67 5.92 13.80 13.64
C VAL A 67 5.93 15.26 13.18
N ALA A 68 5.85 16.22 14.11
CA ALA A 68 6.06 17.64 13.80
C ALA A 68 7.52 17.96 13.44
N PHE A 69 8.46 17.10 13.82
CA PHE A 69 9.90 17.26 13.59
C PHE A 69 10.42 16.24 12.56
N PRO A 70 11.53 16.54 11.87
CA PRO A 70 12.12 15.64 10.88
C PRO A 70 12.43 14.25 11.47
N PRO A 71 12.41 13.17 10.67
CA PRO A 71 12.77 11.82 11.14
C PRO A 71 14.13 11.73 11.82
N SER A 72 15.07 12.63 11.50
CA SER A 72 16.39 12.71 12.16
C SER A 72 16.33 13.09 13.64
N SER A 73 15.20 13.62 14.14
CA SER A 73 15.00 13.89 15.56
C SER A 73 14.44 12.69 16.32
N ALA A 74 14.10 11.59 15.63
CA ALA A 74 13.62 10.37 16.26
C ALA A 74 14.72 9.77 17.15
N LYS A 75 14.33 9.29 18.33
CA LYS A 75 15.24 8.70 19.30
C LYS A 75 14.81 7.26 19.59
N PRO A 76 15.75 6.34 19.79
CA PRO A 76 15.39 5.02 20.29
C PRO A 76 14.89 5.13 21.73
N SER A 77 13.77 4.48 22.04
CA SER A 77 13.27 4.42 23.42
C SER A 77 14.09 3.48 24.29
N ARG A 78 14.74 2.48 23.68
CA ARG A 78 15.63 1.50 24.32
C ARG A 78 16.75 1.11 23.37
N GLY A 79 17.98 1.10 23.88
CA GLY A 79 19.17 0.74 23.10
C GLY A 79 19.44 1.71 21.95
N ASP A 80 20.27 1.28 21.00
CA ASP A 80 20.58 2.06 19.79
C ASP A 80 19.87 1.48 18.57
N ILE A 81 19.24 2.34 17.78
CA ILE A 81 18.76 1.99 16.45
C ILE A 81 19.87 2.28 15.46
N THR A 82 20.48 1.22 14.93
CA THR A 82 21.50 1.36 13.88
C THR A 82 20.89 1.93 12.61
N LYS A 83 21.67 2.72 11.86
CA LYS A 83 21.23 3.25 10.54
C LYS A 83 20.76 2.12 9.61
N HIS A 84 21.42 0.96 9.65
CA HIS A 84 21.04 -0.22 8.87
C HIS A 84 19.63 -0.71 9.20
N ALA A 85 19.17 -0.59 10.45
CA ALA A 85 17.83 -1.02 10.82
C ALA A 85 16.74 -0.22 10.09
N LEU A 86 16.98 1.05 9.77
CA LEU A 86 16.04 1.91 9.04
C LEU A 86 15.87 1.50 7.56
N TYR A 87 16.85 0.80 6.98
CA TYR A 87 16.78 0.29 5.60
C TYR A 87 16.17 -1.12 5.48
N LYS A 88 15.78 -1.73 6.61
CA LYS A 88 15.03 -2.99 6.59
C LYS A 88 13.63 -2.77 6.01
N PRO A 89 12.99 -3.81 5.44
CA PRO A 89 11.60 -3.75 5.03
C PRO A 89 10.69 -3.25 6.15
N ALA A 90 9.73 -2.40 5.80
CA ALA A 90 8.67 -1.94 6.69
C ALA A 90 7.67 -3.05 7.04
N THR A 91 7.56 -4.07 6.18
CA THR A 91 6.65 -5.20 6.36
C THR A 91 7.32 -6.53 6.00
N THR A 92 6.76 -7.61 6.53
CA THR A 92 7.12 -8.99 6.20
C THR A 92 5.83 -9.74 5.82
N PRO A 93 5.68 -10.22 4.57
CA PRO A 93 6.62 -10.05 3.45
C PRO A 93 6.78 -8.57 3.02
N PRO A 94 7.93 -8.18 2.42
CA PRO A 94 8.16 -6.82 1.94
C PRO A 94 7.14 -6.38 0.89
N GLN A 95 6.61 -5.16 1.01
CA GLN A 95 5.62 -4.62 0.09
C GLN A 95 6.19 -3.46 -0.74
N PRO A 96 5.83 -3.36 -2.04
CA PRO A 96 6.27 -2.27 -2.92
C PRO A 96 5.52 -0.95 -2.68
N GLU A 97 4.43 -0.99 -1.92
CA GLU A 97 3.64 0.17 -1.53
C GLU A 97 2.89 -0.18 -0.25
N ILE A 98 2.78 0.79 0.66
CA ILE A 98 1.85 0.69 1.79
C ILE A 98 1.00 1.95 1.88
N ARG A 99 -0.25 1.80 2.31
CA ARG A 99 -1.17 2.90 2.57
C ARG A 99 -1.36 3.05 4.06
N ILE A 100 -1.03 4.22 4.58
CA ILE A 100 -1.19 4.57 5.99
C ILE A 100 -2.44 5.42 6.14
N VAL A 101 -3.38 4.98 6.98
CA VAL A 101 -4.57 5.74 7.36
C VAL A 101 -4.43 6.24 8.80
N CYS A 102 -5.03 7.38 9.11
CA CYS A 102 -5.05 7.93 10.46
C CYS A 102 -6.47 8.40 10.76
N SER A 103 -7.05 8.01 11.90
CA SER A 103 -8.43 8.42 12.25
C SER A 103 -8.57 9.93 12.44
N ARG A 104 -7.44 10.63 12.61
CA ARG A 104 -7.34 12.08 12.80
C ARG A 104 -7.10 12.84 11.49
N LEU A 105 -6.94 12.14 10.36
CA LEU A 105 -6.67 12.73 9.03
C LEU A 105 -7.67 12.16 8.01
N PRO A 106 -8.30 13.00 7.18
CA PRO A 106 -9.28 12.53 6.21
C PRO A 106 -8.64 11.90 4.94
N TRP A 107 -7.34 12.09 4.73
CA TRP A 107 -6.60 11.50 3.61
C TRP A 107 -5.65 10.38 4.06
N PRO A 108 -5.42 9.37 3.22
CA PRO A 108 -4.34 8.42 3.43
C PRO A 108 -2.97 9.01 3.08
N ILE A 109 -1.91 8.40 3.61
CA ILE A 109 -0.52 8.62 3.23
C ILE A 109 -0.06 7.39 2.45
N VAL A 110 0.29 7.56 1.18
CA VAL A 110 0.76 6.46 0.34
C VAL A 110 2.28 6.46 0.34
N VAL A 111 2.88 5.41 0.89
CA VAL A 111 4.33 5.28 1.00
C VAL A 111 4.83 4.37 -0.12
N LYS A 112 5.78 4.89 -0.89
CA LYS A 112 6.50 4.17 -1.93
C LYS A 112 7.99 4.11 -1.60
N PRO A 113 8.73 3.08 -2.08
CA PRO A 113 10.17 2.98 -1.91
C PRO A 113 10.86 4.21 -2.48
N VAL A 114 11.84 4.75 -1.77
CA VAL A 114 12.70 5.82 -2.28
C VAL A 114 14.01 5.22 -2.80
N GLY A 115 14.40 5.61 -4.01
CA GLY A 115 15.61 5.09 -4.67
C GLY A 115 15.36 3.81 -5.45
N ASN A 116 16.37 2.92 -5.51
CA ASN A 116 16.36 1.71 -6.35
C ASN A 116 15.92 0.44 -5.59
N THR A 117 15.15 0.56 -4.51
CA THR A 117 14.62 -0.59 -3.77
C THR A 117 13.24 -0.99 -4.29
N ALA A 118 12.94 -2.30 -4.30
CA ALA A 118 11.65 -2.83 -4.76
C ALA A 118 10.57 -2.85 -3.67
N TYR A 119 10.90 -2.43 -2.44
CA TYR A 119 10.02 -2.51 -1.28
C TYR A 119 10.19 -1.30 -0.37
N VAL A 120 9.13 -0.99 0.38
CA VAL A 120 9.09 0.10 1.35
C VAL A 120 9.97 -0.24 2.55
N THR A 121 10.88 0.66 2.88
CA THR A 121 11.74 0.58 4.07
C THR A 121 11.14 1.36 5.25
N ILE A 122 11.66 1.14 6.45
CA ILE A 122 11.28 1.91 7.64
C ILE A 122 11.59 3.41 7.45
N SER A 123 12.71 3.71 6.80
CA SER A 123 13.09 5.09 6.47
C SER A 123 12.07 5.75 5.54
N ASP A 124 11.58 5.04 4.52
CA ASP A 124 10.56 5.55 3.60
C ASP A 124 9.26 5.88 4.36
N VAL A 125 8.89 5.05 5.33
CA VAL A 125 7.71 5.28 6.18
C VAL A 125 7.83 6.57 6.97
N PHE A 126 8.93 6.77 7.69
CA PHE A 126 9.13 7.98 8.48
C PHE A 126 9.21 9.24 7.61
N LEU A 127 9.96 9.17 6.51
CA LEU A 127 10.11 10.31 5.60
C LEU A 127 8.78 10.69 4.96
N CYS A 128 8.04 9.72 4.43
CA CYS A 128 6.77 9.97 3.76
C CYS A 128 5.70 10.49 4.74
N ILE A 129 5.65 9.98 5.98
CA ILE A 129 4.77 10.54 7.02
C ILE A 129 5.13 12.01 7.27
N TYR A 130 6.42 12.31 7.49
CA TYR A 130 6.86 13.68 7.74
C TYR A 130 6.50 14.62 6.60
N GLU A 131 6.90 14.29 5.37
CA GLU A 131 6.66 15.12 4.19
C GLU A 131 5.16 15.32 3.94
N SER A 132 4.37 14.25 4.06
CA SER A 132 2.93 14.31 3.87
C SER A 132 2.26 15.29 4.83
N LEU A 133 2.69 15.29 6.10
CA LEU A 133 2.16 16.19 7.13
C LEU A 133 2.62 17.65 6.97
N ARG A 134 3.66 17.90 6.17
CA ARG A 134 4.19 19.25 5.92
C ARG A 134 3.52 19.94 4.73
N HIS A 135 2.68 19.23 3.96
CA HIS A 135 1.85 19.86 2.95
C HIS A 135 0.86 20.85 3.56
N ASN A 136 0.63 21.93 2.82
CA ASN A 136 -0.37 22.92 3.15
C ASN A 136 -1.76 22.28 3.07
N LEU A 137 -2.63 22.70 3.98
CA LEU A 137 -4.02 22.25 3.97
C LEU A 137 -4.77 23.00 2.88
N GLY A 138 -5.38 22.26 1.95
CA GLY A 138 -6.22 22.84 0.91
C GLY A 138 -7.54 23.37 1.49
N GLU A 139 -8.20 24.26 0.76
CA GLU A 139 -9.50 24.81 1.16
C GLU A 139 -10.57 23.71 1.31
N HIS A 140 -10.65 22.81 0.32
CA HIS A 140 -11.54 21.65 0.37
C HIS A 140 -11.33 20.81 1.63
N ASP A 141 -10.07 20.50 1.95
CA ASP A 141 -9.67 19.75 3.15
C ASP A 141 -10.01 20.50 4.43
N TYR A 142 -9.87 21.83 4.44
CA TYR A 142 -10.20 22.68 5.59
C TYR A 142 -11.70 22.63 5.93
N TYR A 143 -12.58 22.59 4.94
CA TYR A 143 -14.03 22.53 5.13
C TYR A 143 -14.56 21.13 5.50
N HIS A 144 -13.74 20.08 5.44
CA HIS A 144 -14.08 18.78 6.04
C HIS A 144 -14.14 18.84 7.57
N PHE A 145 -13.52 19.84 8.20
CA PHE A 145 -13.49 19.99 9.65
C PHE A 145 -14.62 20.88 10.15
N THR A 146 -15.16 20.56 11.32
CA THR A 146 -16.18 21.38 12.00
C THR A 146 -15.62 22.75 12.41
N GLY A 147 -16.49 23.70 12.73
CA GLY A 147 -16.04 25.02 13.22
C GLY A 147 -15.14 24.95 14.47
N GLU A 148 -15.43 24.03 15.39
CA GLU A 148 -14.63 23.78 16.59
C GLU A 148 -13.27 23.17 16.25
N GLN A 149 -13.23 22.15 15.40
CA GLN A 149 -11.99 21.53 14.92
C GLN A 149 -11.07 22.55 14.23
N ARG A 150 -11.65 23.46 13.43
CA ARG A 150 -10.88 24.53 12.77
C ARG A 150 -10.29 25.55 13.75
N ARG A 151 -10.95 25.82 14.88
CA ARG A 151 -10.37 26.64 15.96
C ARG A 151 -9.16 25.94 16.59
N HIS A 152 -9.29 24.66 16.94
CA HIS A 152 -8.16 23.89 17.49
C HIS A 152 -7.00 23.72 16.51
N MET A 153 -7.30 23.63 15.21
CA MET A 153 -6.29 23.63 14.16
C MET A 153 -5.54 24.96 14.12
N SER A 154 -6.27 26.08 14.27
CA SER A 154 -5.67 27.42 14.34
C SER A 154 -4.76 27.55 15.56
N ASP A 155 -5.15 27.02 16.72
CA ASP A 155 -4.30 26.98 17.92
C ASP A 155 -3.02 26.15 17.68
N SER A 156 -3.14 25.01 16.99
CA SER A 156 -2.02 24.13 16.65
C SER A 156 -1.04 24.82 15.71
N TYR A 157 -1.56 25.53 14.71
CA TYR A 157 -0.77 26.39 13.82
C TYR A 157 -0.04 27.50 14.57
N ILE A 158 -0.72 28.18 15.50
CA ILE A 158 -0.10 29.21 16.34
C ILE A 158 1.03 28.62 17.17
N ARG A 159 0.79 27.48 17.84
CA ARG A 159 1.82 26.77 18.60
C ARG A 159 3.01 26.39 17.72
N ARG A 160 2.78 25.98 16.47
CA ARG A 160 3.85 25.60 15.54
C ARG A 160 4.78 26.76 15.24
N TYR A 161 4.28 27.90 14.75
CA TYR A 161 5.16 29.01 14.41
C TYR A 161 5.74 29.70 15.65
N SER A 162 5.07 29.64 16.81
CA SER A 162 5.54 30.23 18.06
C SER A 162 6.76 29.52 18.67
N ARG A 163 7.14 28.34 18.16
CA ARG A 163 8.40 27.65 18.52
C ARG A 163 9.63 28.35 17.94
N PHE A 164 9.44 29.21 16.95
CA PHE A 164 10.51 29.95 16.28
C PHE A 164 10.54 31.39 16.78
N THR A 165 11.67 32.06 16.58
CA THR A 165 11.85 33.48 16.91
C THR A 165 12.35 34.25 15.68
N GLY A 166 12.15 35.57 15.66
CA GLY A 166 12.63 36.45 14.60
C GLY A 166 12.09 36.09 13.21
N GLU A 167 12.98 36.15 12.20
CA GLU A 167 12.66 35.89 10.79
C GLU A 167 12.15 34.46 10.54
N ALA A 168 12.65 33.48 11.29
CA ALA A 168 12.21 32.09 11.18
C ALA A 168 10.73 31.93 11.57
N ALA A 169 10.26 32.70 12.57
CA ALA A 169 8.84 32.70 12.96
C ALA A 169 7.96 33.29 11.86
N PHE A 170 8.40 34.41 11.25
CA PHE A 170 7.68 35.01 10.13
C PHE A 170 7.60 34.06 8.92
N THR A 171 8.71 33.39 8.62
CA THR A 171 8.81 32.39 7.54
C THR A 171 7.94 31.16 7.81
N GLU A 172 7.86 30.67 9.05
CA GLU A 172 6.98 29.54 9.36
C GLU A 172 5.50 29.96 9.37
N LYS A 173 5.19 31.18 9.83
CA LYS A 173 3.86 31.76 9.80
C LYS A 173 3.34 31.93 8.37
N SER A 174 4.18 32.42 7.45
CA SER A 174 3.77 32.66 6.05
C SER A 174 3.39 31.38 5.29
N LYS A 175 3.78 30.20 5.78
CA LYS A 175 3.41 28.91 5.18
C LYS A 175 1.94 28.54 5.41
N GLY A 176 1.24 29.20 6.32
CA GLY A 176 -0.17 28.94 6.62
C GLY A 176 -0.42 27.58 7.29
N LEU A 177 -1.68 27.14 7.28
CA LEU A 177 -2.12 25.86 7.87
C LEU A 177 -1.54 24.67 7.10
N LYS A 178 -1.10 23.67 7.85
CA LYS A 178 -0.56 22.42 7.33
C LYS A 178 -1.32 21.23 7.88
N ARG A 179 -1.19 20.09 7.20
CA ARG A 179 -1.78 18.81 7.60
C ARG A 179 -1.39 18.38 9.02
N ILE A 180 -0.18 18.71 9.48
CA ILE A 180 0.26 18.49 10.86
C ILE A 180 -0.62 19.22 11.89
N ASP A 181 -1.16 20.38 11.55
CA ASP A 181 -1.99 21.18 12.48
C ASP A 181 -3.34 20.48 12.74
N CYS A 182 -3.79 19.59 11.84
CA CYS A 182 -4.97 18.75 12.03
C CYS A 182 -4.76 17.68 13.12
N LEU A 183 -3.53 17.17 13.29
CA LEU A 183 -3.23 16.19 14.35
C LEU A 183 -3.29 16.83 15.73
N GLY A 184 -2.87 18.10 15.83
CA GLY A 184 -2.86 18.86 17.08
C GLY A 184 -4.24 19.10 17.69
N ILE A 185 -5.32 18.98 16.89
CA ILE A 185 -6.72 19.01 17.36
C ILE A 185 -6.93 17.96 18.47
N TYR A 186 -6.24 16.83 18.40
CA TYR A 186 -6.46 15.67 19.27
C TYR A 186 -5.38 15.50 20.35
N GLY A 187 -4.65 16.56 20.68
CA GLY A 187 -3.81 16.60 21.89
C GLY A 187 -2.36 16.14 21.71
N GLY A 188 -1.93 15.73 20.52
CA GLY A 188 -0.52 15.43 20.29
C GLY A 188 -0.15 14.86 18.93
N THR A 189 1.16 14.89 18.71
CA THR A 189 1.84 14.55 17.45
C THR A 189 2.91 13.48 17.67
N ARG A 190 2.88 12.76 18.80
CA ARG A 190 3.85 11.69 19.07
C ARG A 190 3.42 10.42 18.35
N PHE A 191 4.29 9.87 17.52
CA PHE A 191 4.08 8.60 16.82
C PHE A 191 4.10 7.42 17.80
N LEU A 192 3.07 6.57 17.76
CA LEU A 192 2.97 5.37 18.60
C LEU A 192 3.22 4.07 17.83
N GLY A 193 3.19 4.12 16.50
CA GLY A 193 3.36 2.97 15.62
C GLY A 193 2.17 2.75 14.68
N LEU A 194 2.29 1.66 13.92
CA LEU A 194 1.33 1.20 12.93
C LEU A 194 0.68 -0.12 13.40
N SER A 195 -0.62 -0.28 13.11
CA SER A 195 -1.34 -1.54 13.32
C SER A 195 -2.04 -1.98 12.04
N SER A 196 -2.27 -3.29 11.88
CA SER A 196 -3.05 -3.82 10.76
C SER A 196 -4.49 -3.30 10.77
N THR A 197 -5.12 -3.31 9.61
CA THR A 197 -6.53 -2.94 9.43
C THR A 197 -7.32 -4.09 8.80
N LYS A 198 -8.65 -3.94 8.72
CA LYS A 198 -9.51 -4.88 7.99
C LYS A 198 -9.57 -4.59 6.49
N GLU A 199 -8.99 -3.48 6.03
CA GLU A 199 -9.06 -3.02 4.63
C GLU A 199 -8.04 -3.73 3.73
N GLY A 200 -7.10 -4.48 4.31
CA GLY A 200 -6.18 -5.34 3.59
C GLY A 200 -4.75 -5.32 4.13
N PRO A 201 -3.88 -6.21 3.65
CA PRO A 201 -2.52 -6.38 4.16
C PRO A 201 -1.57 -5.22 3.83
N HIS A 202 -1.98 -4.30 2.97
CA HIS A 202 -1.20 -3.12 2.57
C HIS A 202 -1.70 -1.83 3.24
N VAL A 203 -2.77 -1.92 4.05
CA VAL A 203 -3.38 -0.76 4.72
C VAL A 203 -3.10 -0.82 6.22
N TRP A 204 -2.41 0.20 6.71
CA TRP A 204 -1.93 0.30 8.09
C TRP A 204 -2.52 1.51 8.79
N GLN A 205 -2.99 1.33 10.03
CA GLN A 205 -3.49 2.42 10.87
C GLN A 205 -2.31 3.04 11.64
N MET A 206 -2.08 4.33 11.44
CA MET A 206 -1.17 5.12 12.25
C MET A 206 -1.87 5.60 13.53
N HIS A 207 -1.15 5.48 14.64
CA HIS A 207 -1.57 5.94 15.94
C HIS A 207 -0.64 7.06 16.43
N VAL A 208 -1.25 8.11 17.00
CA VAL A 208 -0.53 9.23 17.60
C VAL A 208 -1.14 9.56 18.96
N SER A 209 -0.31 9.97 19.93
CA SER A 209 -0.73 10.55 21.21
C SER A 209 -0.46 12.03 21.27
#